data_AF-A0A382G5T7-F1
#
_entry.id   AF-A0A382G5T7-F1
#
_cell.length_a   1.000
_cell.length_b   1.000
_cell.length_c   1.000
_cell.angle_alpha   90.00
_cell.angle_beta   90.00
_cell.angle_gamma   90.00
#
_symmetry.space_group_name_H-M   'P 1'
#
loop_
_entity.id
_entity.type
_entity.pdbx_description
1 polymer ?
#
loop_
_entity_poly.entity_id
_entity_poly.type
_entity_poly.pdbx_seq_one_letter_code
_entity_poly.pdbx_strand_id
1 'polypeptide(L)'
;NGALFLNRHGGRLTPRSVQKLVKKYASRAGIEAPVHPHTLRHSFATHLLDGGADLRVVQELLGHSSPTTTEIYTHVTQSSARRTYVASHPRANSTPQDHSPDDT
;
A
#
# COMPACT_ATOMS: atom_id res chain seq x y z
N ASN A 1 0.91 1.47 25.12
CA ASN A 1 1.62 2.09 23.98
C ASN A 1 2.60 1.08 23.37
N GLY A 2 2.08 0.07 22.66
CA GLY A 2 2.87 -1.02 22.05
C GLY A 2 3.13 -0.74 20.56
N ALA A 3 4.29 -1.12 20.04
CA ALA A 3 4.55 -1.02 18.61
C ALA A 3 3.95 -2.22 17.86
N LEU A 4 3.26 -1.96 16.75
CA LEU A 4 2.71 -3.00 15.88
C LEU A 4 3.81 -3.83 15.21
N PHE A 5 4.88 -3.16 14.77
CA PHE A 5 6.03 -3.82 14.15
C PHE A 5 7.23 -3.80 15.09
N LEU A 6 7.71 -5.00 15.41
CA LEU A 6 8.87 -5.21 16.26
C LEU A 6 10.11 -5.58 15.43
N ASN A 7 11.27 -5.25 15.96
CA ASN A 7 12.56 -5.73 15.48
C ASN A 7 12.88 -7.10 16.10
N ARG A 8 13.98 -7.73 15.65
CA ARG A 8 14.40 -9.07 16.12
C ARG A 8 14.64 -9.15 17.64
N HIS A 9 14.89 -8.03 18.30
CA HIS A 9 15.13 -7.94 19.75
C HIS A 9 13.86 -7.59 20.54
N GLY A 10 12.68 -7.58 19.91
CA GLY A 10 11.41 -7.25 20.56
C GLY A 10 11.16 -5.74 20.76
N GLY A 11 12.08 -4.88 20.33
CA GLY A 11 11.90 -3.42 20.34
C GLY A 11 11.12 -2.93 19.11
N ARG A 12 10.76 -1.64 19.08
CA ARG A 12 10.06 -1.05 17.92
C ARG A 12 10.93 -1.12 16.66
N LEU A 13 10.32 -1.37 15.51
CA LEU A 13 11.02 -1.31 14.23
C LEU A 13 11.37 0.13 13.85
N THR A 14 12.61 0.38 13.47
CA THR A 14 13.08 1.74 13.10
C THR A 14 12.90 2.01 11.61
N PRO A 15 12.73 3.29 11.19
CA PRO A 15 12.65 3.65 9.77
C PRO A 15 13.84 3.15 8.94
N ARG A 16 15.06 3.22 9.51
CA ARG A 16 16.28 2.70 8.87
C ARG A 16 16.23 1.19 8.66
N SER A 17 15.61 0.45 9.58
CA SER A 17 15.41 -0.99 9.43
C SER A 17 14.42 -1.29 8.29
N VAL A 18 13.33 -0.52 8.19
CA VAL A 18 12.37 -0.63 7.09
C VAL A 18 13.05 -0.39 5.73
N GLN A 19 13.87 0.67 5.61
CA GLN A 19 14.62 0.94 4.38
C GLN A 19 15.54 -0.22 3.99
N LYS A 20 16.27 -0.80 4.96
CA LYS A 20 17.12 -1.98 4.73
C LYS A 20 16.31 -3.20 4.29
N LEU A 21 15.16 -3.44 4.91
CA LEU A 21 14.27 -4.55 4.56
C LEU A 21 13.73 -4.39 3.13
N VAL A 22 13.25 -3.19 2.78
CA VAL A 22 12.77 -2.89 1.41
C VAL A 22 13.86 -3.17 0.38
N LYS A 23 15.08 -2.65 0.60
CA LYS A 23 16.21 -2.90 -0.32
C LYS A 23 16.55 -4.39 -0.43
N LYS A 24 16.57 -5.11 0.70
CA LYS A 24 16.83 -6.55 0.74
C LYS A 24 15.80 -7.32 -0.10
N TYR A 25 14.52 -7.02 0.04
CA TYR A 25 13.47 -7.73 -0.69
C TYR A 25 13.37 -7.32 -2.16
N ALA A 26 13.66 -6.07 -2.51
CA ALA A 26 13.76 -5.63 -3.90
C ALA A 26 14.84 -6.42 -4.65
N SER A 27 16.03 -6.55 -4.06
CA SER A 27 17.12 -7.37 -4.63
C SER A 27 16.72 -8.85 -4.77
N ARG A 28 16.05 -9.42 -3.76
CA ARG A 28 15.55 -10.81 -3.84
C ARG A 28 14.45 -11.01 -4.90
N ALA A 29 13.71 -9.96 -5.23
CA ALA A 29 12.69 -9.98 -6.27
C ALA A 29 13.26 -9.71 -7.68
N GLY A 30 14.59 -9.56 -7.83
CA GLY A 30 15.21 -9.25 -9.12
C GLY A 30 14.97 -7.82 -9.59
N ILE A 31 14.57 -6.90 -8.70
CA ILE A 31 14.37 -5.49 -9.05
C ILE A 31 15.73 -4.79 -9.02
N GLU A 32 16.28 -4.51 -10.19
CA GLU A 32 17.59 -3.85 -10.35
C GLU A 32 17.54 -2.34 -10.02
N ALA A 33 16.36 -1.73 -10.15
CA ALA A 33 16.16 -0.33 -9.86
C ALA A 33 16.34 -0.01 -8.35
N PRO A 34 16.79 1.20 -7.99
CA PRO A 34 16.86 1.63 -6.59
C PRO A 34 15.46 1.71 -5.96
N VAL A 35 15.14 0.78 -5.05
CA VAL A 35 13.86 0.76 -4.33
C VAL A 35 14.02 1.19 -2.88
N HIS A 36 13.23 2.19 -2.49
CA HIS A 36 13.11 2.70 -1.13
C HIS A 36 11.62 2.87 -0.76
N PRO A 37 11.28 3.10 0.53
CA PRO A 37 9.89 3.30 0.94
C PRO A 37 9.14 4.37 0.14
N HIS A 38 9.81 5.45 -0.27
CA HIS A 38 9.20 6.49 -1.10
C HIS A 38 8.90 6.00 -2.53
N THR A 39 9.76 5.19 -3.11
CA THR A 39 9.53 4.55 -4.43
C THR A 39 8.27 3.70 -4.39
N LEU A 40 8.11 2.88 -3.34
CA LEU A 40 6.92 2.04 -3.16
C LEU A 40 5.64 2.88 -3.01
N ARG A 41 5.72 3.98 -2.24
CA ARG A 41 4.61 4.92 -2.10
C ARG A 41 4.22 5.56 -3.45
N HIS A 42 5.21 5.96 -4.24
CA HIS A 42 4.98 6.56 -5.55
C HIS A 42 4.35 5.55 -6.51
N SER A 43 4.90 4.33 -6.60
CA SER A 43 4.31 3.26 -7.42
C SER A 43 2.87 2.96 -7.02
N PHE A 44 2.54 2.97 -5.72
CA PHE A 44 1.16 2.83 -5.25
C PHE A 44 0.26 3.98 -5.76
N ALA A 45 0.72 5.22 -5.64
CA ALA A 45 -0.02 6.39 -6.13
C ALA A 45 -0.28 6.29 -7.65
N THR A 46 0.77 6.02 -8.42
CA THR A 46 0.71 5.89 -9.88
C THR A 46 -0.22 4.76 -10.29
N HIS A 47 -0.12 3.57 -9.68
CA HIS A 47 -1.01 2.45 -9.99
C HIS A 47 -2.49 2.75 -9.74
N LEU A 48 -2.80 3.49 -8.66
CA LEU A 48 -4.17 3.90 -8.40
C LEU A 48 -4.65 4.91 -9.46
N LEU A 49 -3.85 5.94 -9.76
CA LEU A 49 -4.20 6.96 -10.75
C LEU A 49 -4.37 6.37 -12.15
N ASP A 50 -3.45 5.50 -12.58
CA ASP A 50 -3.51 4.78 -13.87
C ASP A 50 -4.76 3.88 -13.95
N GLY A 51 -5.18 3.33 -12.81
CA GLY A 51 -6.43 2.55 -12.68
C GLY A 51 -7.70 3.40 -12.61
N GLY A 52 -7.61 4.72 -12.81
CA GLY A 52 -8.74 5.65 -12.77
C GLY A 52 -9.17 6.05 -11.36
N ALA A 53 -8.33 5.89 -10.35
CA ALA A 53 -8.60 6.43 -9.03
C ALA A 53 -8.62 7.95 -9.04
N ASP A 54 -9.59 8.52 -8.35
CA ASP A 54 -9.64 9.95 -8.10
C ASP A 54 -8.42 10.40 -7.29
N LEU A 55 -7.79 11.50 -7.71
CA LEU A 55 -6.57 12.03 -7.08
C LEU A 55 -6.78 12.30 -5.58
N ARG A 56 -7.96 12.74 -5.16
CA ARG A 56 -8.28 12.99 -3.74
C ARG A 56 -8.35 11.70 -2.95
N VAL A 57 -8.89 10.63 -3.53
CA VAL A 57 -8.87 9.28 -2.94
C VAL A 57 -7.43 8.80 -2.74
N VAL A 58 -6.58 9.00 -3.75
CA VAL A 58 -5.16 8.63 -3.64
C VAL A 58 -4.46 9.43 -2.54
N GLN A 59 -4.76 10.72 -2.39
CA GLN A 59 -4.21 11.57 -1.33
C GLN A 59 -4.68 11.13 0.07
N GLU A 60 -5.96 10.78 0.23
CA GLU A 60 -6.49 10.25 1.49
C GLU A 60 -5.80 8.94 1.88
N LEU A 61 -5.63 8.01 0.93
CA LEU A 61 -4.97 6.73 1.15
C LEU A 61 -3.47 6.86 1.48
N LEU A 62 -2.82 7.92 1.00
CA LEU A 62 -1.39 8.16 1.22
C LEU A 62 -1.08 9.00 2.46
N GLY A 63 -2.09 9.67 3.02
CA GLY A 63 -1.97 10.55 4.17
C GLY A 63 -1.53 11.97 3.79
N HIS A 64 -2.39 12.95 4.10
CA HIS A 64 -2.27 14.37 3.71
C HIS A 64 -1.02 15.09 4.22
N SER A 65 -0.33 15.83 3.34
CA SER A 65 0.46 17.00 3.72
C SER A 65 -0.12 18.26 3.05
N SER A 66 -1.01 18.91 3.79
CA SER A 66 -1.68 20.21 3.57
C SER A 66 -2.95 20.26 2.69
N PRO A 67 -4.14 20.44 3.30
CA PRO A 67 -5.37 20.84 2.63
C PRO A 67 -5.44 22.37 2.56
N THR A 68 -5.52 22.94 1.36
CA THR A 68 -5.96 24.33 1.21
C THR A 68 -7.17 24.34 0.29
N THR A 69 -8.20 25.04 0.76
CA THR A 69 -9.46 25.41 0.12
C THR A 69 -10.61 24.39 0.07
N THR A 70 -11.76 24.93 0.45
CA THR A 70 -12.87 24.38 1.21
C THR A 70 -13.98 23.80 0.32
N GLU A 71 -14.90 23.05 0.93
CA GLU A 71 -16.33 22.97 0.53
C GLU A 71 -16.81 21.96 -0.52
N ILE A 72 -16.04 20.92 -0.88
CA ILE A 72 -16.61 19.72 -1.54
C ILE A 72 -16.01 18.45 -0.90
N TYR A 73 -16.51 18.07 0.28
CA TYR A 73 -15.95 17.01 1.14
C TYR A 73 -16.98 15.95 1.59
N THR A 74 -18.02 15.65 0.81
CA THR A 74 -19.11 14.80 1.35
C THR A 74 -19.69 13.73 0.42
N HIS A 75 -18.99 13.27 -0.62
CA HIS A 75 -19.45 12.03 -1.29
C HIS A 75 -18.33 11.24 -1.98
N VAL A 76 -17.33 10.82 -1.21
CA VAL A 76 -16.55 9.64 -1.62
C VAL A 76 -16.60 8.63 -0.48
N THR A 77 -17.53 7.71 -0.59
CA THR A 77 -17.72 6.64 0.41
C THR A 77 -16.50 5.72 0.41
N GLN A 78 -16.11 5.20 1.57
CA GLN A 78 -15.03 4.19 1.71
C GLN A 78 -15.17 3.02 0.72
N SER A 79 -16.39 2.71 0.29
CA SER A 79 -16.69 1.72 -0.74
C SER A 79 -16.09 2.04 -2.12
N SER A 80 -16.03 3.31 -2.54
CA SER A 80 -15.39 3.71 -3.80
C SER A 80 -13.87 3.61 -3.70
N ALA A 81 -13.28 4.09 -2.59
CA ALA A 81 -11.85 3.94 -2.33
C ALA A 81 -11.43 2.45 -2.30
N ARG A 82 -12.22 1.60 -1.62
CA ARG A 82 -12.00 0.15 -1.56
C ARG A 82 -12.17 -0.50 -2.93
N ARG A 83 -13.20 -0.12 -3.71
CA ARG A 83 -13.44 -0.69 -5.05
C ARG A 83 -12.28 -0.39 -5.99
N THR A 84 -11.79 0.86 -6.01
CA THR A 84 -10.67 1.20 -6.88
C THR A 84 -9.37 0.54 -6.44
N TYR A 85 -9.09 0.48 -5.14
CA TYR A 85 -7.96 -0.31 -4.62
C TYR A 85 -8.05 -1.77 -5.09
N VAL A 86 -9.24 -2.40 -4.98
CA VAL A 86 -9.42 -3.78 -5.43
C VAL A 86 -9.22 -3.94 -6.94
N ALA A 87 -9.74 -3.01 -7.73
CA ALA A 87 -9.66 -3.08 -9.19
C ALA A 87 -8.25 -2.83 -9.74
N SER A 88 -7.46 -1.98 -9.09
CA SER A 88 -6.18 -1.49 -9.62
C SER A 88 -4.95 -2.07 -8.93
N HIS A 89 -5.07 -2.62 -7.71
CA HIS A 89 -3.92 -3.12 -7.00
C HIS A 89 -3.53 -4.53 -7.49
N PRO A 90 -2.25 -4.78 -7.87
CA PRO A 90 -1.82 -6.04 -8.49
C PRO A 90 -2.12 -7.31 -7.69
N ARG A 91 -2.32 -7.20 -6.37
CA ARG A 91 -2.63 -8.34 -5.49
C ARG A 91 -4.07 -8.39 -4.98
N ALA A 92 -4.92 -7.42 -5.31
CA ALA A 92 -6.26 -7.38 -4.72
C ALA A 92 -7.26 -8.35 -5.39
N ASN A 93 -6.96 -8.84 -6.60
CA ASN A 93 -7.73 -9.89 -7.28
C ASN A 93 -7.16 -11.30 -7.04
N SER A 94 -6.28 -11.49 -6.05
CA SER A 94 -5.78 -12.82 -5.68
C SER A 94 -6.89 -13.54 -4.91
N THR A 95 -7.82 -14.19 -5.60
CA THR A 95 -8.76 -15.14 -4.99
C THR A 95 -7.94 -16.16 -4.20
N PRO A 96 -8.17 -16.34 -2.88
CA PRO A 96 -7.64 -17.51 -2.20
C PRO A 96 -8.25 -18.72 -2.91
N GLN A 97 -7.44 -19.55 -3.57
CA GLN A 97 -7.90 -20.87 -3.96
C GLN A 97 -8.22 -21.61 -2.65
N ASP A 98 -9.51 -21.72 -2.37
CA ASP A 98 -10.04 -22.56 -1.32
C ASP A 98 -9.71 -24.00 -1.72
N HIS A 99 -8.72 -24.60 -1.05
CA HIS A 99 -8.45 -26.01 -1.17
C HIS A 99 -9.66 -26.73 -0.57
N SER A 100 -10.57 -27.19 -1.43
CA SER A 100 -11.62 -28.14 -1.03
C SER A 100 -10.95 -29.38 -0.44
N PRO A 101 -11.34 -29.83 0.77
CA PRO A 101 -10.90 -31.09 1.31
C PRO A 101 -11.84 -32.17 0.77
N ASP A 102 -11.56 -32.73 -0.41
CA ASP A 102 -12.03 -34.08 -0.76
C ASP A 102 -11.33 -34.59 -2.02
N ASP A 103 -10.45 -35.57 -1.84
CA ASP A 103 -10.32 -36.81 -2.64
C ASP A 103 -8.98 -37.49 -2.30
N THR A 104 -8.97 -38.26 -1.21
CA THR A 104 -8.52 -39.66 -1.13
C THR A 104 -8.73 -40.23 0.27
#